data_AF-A0A8U0WF58-F1
#
_entry.id   AF-A0A8U0WF58-F1
#
_cell.length_a   1.000
_cell.length_b   1.000
_cell.length_c   1.000
_cell.angle_alpha   90.00
_cell.angle_beta   90.00
_cell.angle_gamma   90.00
#
_symmetry.space_group_name_H-M   'P 1'
#
loop_
_entity.id
_entity.type
_entity.pdbx_description
1 polymer ?
#
loop_
_entity_poly.entity_id
_entity_poly.type
_entity_poly.pdbx_seq_one_letter_code
_entity_poly.pdbx_strand_id
1 'polypeptide(L)'
;MQFLCIIFILLSAIYTIEARSRPAVDICNRQPTINGLCVTTTLGIYYDAETQRCKYMGCSSSKKLFASLEDCEKICNSKRHTRRRAQISKT
;
A
#
# COMPACT_ATOMS: atom_id res chain seq x y z
N MET A 1 29.78 -33.04 -5.09
CA MET A 1 28.58 -33.04 -4.22
C MET A 1 28.50 -31.77 -3.35
N GLN A 2 29.54 -31.40 -2.59
CA GLN A 2 29.55 -30.19 -1.74
C GLN A 2 29.33 -28.87 -2.50
N PHE A 3 30.01 -28.68 -3.63
CA PHE A 3 29.93 -27.45 -4.43
C PHE A 3 28.54 -27.20 -5.01
N LEU A 4 27.84 -28.26 -5.44
CA LEU A 4 26.47 -28.15 -5.95
C LEU A 4 25.52 -27.70 -4.84
N CYS A 5 25.63 -28.26 -3.63
CA CYS A 5 24.83 -27.83 -2.49
C CYS A 5 25.07 -26.36 -2.12
N ILE A 6 26.32 -25.90 -2.15
CA ILE A 6 26.65 -24.49 -1.90
C ILE A 6 26.01 -23.57 -2.94
N ILE A 7 26.07 -23.93 -4.21
CA ILE A 7 25.44 -23.16 -5.30
C ILE A 7 23.91 -23.11 -5.10
N PHE A 8 23.26 -24.23 -4.76
CA PHE A 8 21.81 -24.26 -4.49
C PHE A 8 21.41 -23.39 -3.28
N ILE A 9 22.21 -23.40 -2.22
CA ILE A 9 21.98 -22.56 -1.03
C ILE A 9 22.14 -21.08 -1.39
N LEU A 10 23.16 -20.71 -2.17
CA LEU A 10 23.37 -19.32 -2.58
C LEU A 10 22.25 -18.83 -3.50
N LEU A 11 21.82 -19.63 -4.48
CA LEU A 11 20.71 -19.26 -5.38
C LEU A 11 19.39 -19.10 -4.64
N SER A 12 19.08 -20.00 -3.69
CA SER A 12 17.88 -19.88 -2.85
C SER A 12 17.96 -18.68 -1.90
N ALA A 13 19.13 -18.38 -1.33
CA ALA A 13 19.36 -17.19 -0.53
C ALA A 13 19.16 -15.90 -1.36
N ILE A 14 19.73 -15.84 -2.56
CA ILE A 14 19.57 -14.69 -3.47
C ILE A 14 18.09 -14.49 -3.86
N TYR A 15 17.39 -15.57 -4.23
CA TYR A 15 15.97 -15.52 -4.56
C TYR A 15 15.10 -15.04 -3.38
N THR A 16 15.39 -15.46 -2.16
CA THR A 16 14.66 -15.01 -0.96
C THR A 16 14.97 -13.56 -0.58
N ILE A 17 16.16 -13.04 -0.89
CA ILE A 17 16.53 -11.63 -0.69
C ILE A 17 15.71 -10.72 -1.62
N GLU A 18 15.57 -11.07 -2.90
CA GLU A 18 14.79 -10.29 -3.86
C GLU A 18 13.29 -10.26 -3.53
N ALA A 19 12.73 -11.36 -3.01
CA ALA A 19 11.33 -11.41 -2.60
C ALA A 19 11.02 -10.47 -1.42
N ARG A 20 11.99 -10.23 -0.53
CA ARG A 20 11.83 -9.40 0.68
C ARG A 20 12.05 -7.90 0.43
N SER A 21 12.75 -7.54 -0.65
CA SER A 21 13.13 -6.16 -0.92
C SER A 21 12.03 -5.30 -1.54
N ARG A 22 10.87 -5.88 -1.92
CA ARG A 22 9.75 -5.09 -2.47
C ARG A 22 9.30 -4.07 -1.43
N PRO A 23 9.45 -2.76 -1.69
CA PRO A 23 9.02 -1.74 -0.74
C PRO A 23 7.52 -1.89 -0.53
N ALA A 24 7.11 -1.99 0.73
CA ALA A 24 5.70 -1.99 1.08
C ALA A 24 5.08 -0.68 0.58
N VAL A 25 4.17 -0.78 -0.38
CA VAL A 25 3.48 0.38 -0.95
C VAL A 25 2.66 1.04 0.16
N ASP A 26 2.86 2.36 0.33
CA ASP A 26 2.03 3.15 1.24
C ASP A 26 0.63 3.36 0.63
N ILE A 27 -0.36 2.68 1.20
CA ILE A 27 -1.75 2.74 0.74
C ILE A 27 -2.42 4.10 1.02
N CYS A 28 -1.87 4.92 1.92
CA CYS A 28 -2.39 6.25 2.22
C CYS A 28 -1.95 7.30 1.19
N ASN A 29 -0.98 6.96 0.33
CA ASN A 29 -0.57 7.77 -0.82
C ASN A 29 -1.13 7.24 -2.15
N ARG A 30 -2.11 6.32 -2.10
CA ARG A 30 -2.78 5.76 -3.28
C ARG A 30 -4.14 6.41 -3.48
N GLN A 31 -4.49 6.60 -4.75
CA GLN A 31 -5.86 6.94 -5.17
C GLN A 31 -6.54 5.71 -5.80
N PRO A 32 -7.83 5.47 -5.49
CA PRO A 32 -8.66 4.48 -6.17
C PRO A 32 -8.74 4.76 -7.67
N THR A 33 -8.85 3.70 -8.47
CA THR A 33 -9.13 3.85 -9.91
C THR A 33 -10.62 4.02 -10.13
N ILE A 34 -10.98 5.13 -10.78
CA ILE A 34 -12.34 5.47 -11.22
C ILE A 34 -12.52 5.09 -12.69
N ASN A 35 -13.56 4.33 -13.04
CA ASN A 35 -13.98 4.16 -14.44
C ASN A 35 -15.22 5.01 -14.70
N GLY A 36 -15.33 5.57 -15.91
CA GLY A 36 -16.41 6.49 -16.32
C GLY A 36 -17.82 5.89 -16.34
N LEU A 37 -17.96 4.55 -16.25
CA LEU A 37 -19.23 3.91 -15.97
C LEU A 37 -19.18 3.29 -14.58
N CYS A 38 -20.02 3.77 -13.67
CA CYS A 38 -20.23 3.17 -12.36
C CYS A 38 -21.03 1.86 -12.52
N VAL A 39 -20.35 0.81 -13.00
CA VAL A 39 -20.95 -0.53 -13.14
C VAL A 39 -20.80 -1.35 -11.85
N THR A 40 -19.98 -0.88 -10.90
CA THR A 40 -19.69 -1.57 -9.63
C THR A 40 -20.24 -0.76 -8.45
N THR A 41 -20.83 -1.44 -7.46
CA THR A 41 -21.30 -0.84 -6.19
C THR A 41 -20.16 -0.61 -5.18
N THR A 42 -18.91 -0.80 -5.60
CA THR A 42 -17.75 -0.72 -4.71
C THR A 42 -17.39 0.74 -4.46
N LEU A 43 -17.83 1.28 -3.32
CA LEU A 43 -17.44 2.61 -2.87
C LEU A 43 -15.92 2.66 -2.60
N GLY A 44 -15.22 3.49 -3.37
CA GLY A 44 -13.81 3.80 -3.22
C GLY A 44 -13.60 4.80 -2.09
N ILE A 45 -12.64 4.50 -1.22
CA ILE A 45 -12.19 5.38 -0.13
C ILE A 45 -10.71 5.68 -0.38
N TYR A 46 -10.32 6.91 -0.17
CA TYR A 46 -8.93 7.35 -0.25
C TYR A 46 -8.59 8.31 0.87
N TYR A 47 -7.29 8.40 1.17
CA TYR A 47 -6.79 9.38 2.11
C TYR A 47 -6.35 10.63 1.36
N ASP A 48 -6.90 11.78 1.75
CA ASP A 48 -6.54 13.08 1.20
C ASP A 48 -5.46 13.69 2.10
N ALA A 49 -4.23 13.78 1.59
CA ALA A 49 -3.08 14.27 2.33
C ALA A 49 -3.10 15.78 2.60
N GLU A 50 -3.78 16.56 1.75
CA GLU A 50 -3.90 18.01 1.91
C GLU A 50 -4.81 18.33 3.08
N THR A 51 -5.96 17.66 3.15
CA THR A 51 -6.94 17.85 4.23
C THR A 51 -6.72 16.94 5.44
N GLN A 52 -5.79 15.99 5.32
CA GLN A 52 -5.49 14.94 6.31
C GLN A 52 -6.71 14.10 6.72
N ARG A 53 -7.65 13.88 5.79
CA ARG A 53 -8.94 13.23 6.04
C ARG A 53 -9.18 12.12 5.02
N CYS A 54 -9.88 11.08 5.43
CA CYS A 54 -10.38 10.06 4.52
C CYS A 54 -11.68 10.52 3.85
N LYS A 55 -11.76 10.32 2.54
CA LYS A 55 -12.89 10.75 1.71
C LYS A 55 -13.37 9.62 0.82
N TYR A 56 -14.66 9.67 0.48
CA TYR A 56 -15.22 8.83 -0.57
C TYR A 56 -14.84 9.41 -1.93
N MET A 57 -14.30 8.56 -2.81
CA MET A 57 -13.97 8.93 -4.19
C MET A 57 -15.12 8.66 -5.16
N GLY A 58 -16.11 7.86 -4.76
CA GLY A 58 -17.17 7.36 -5.63
C GLY A 58 -16.97 5.90 -6.02
N CYS A 59 -17.37 5.49 -7.22
CA CYS A 59 -17.31 4.09 -7.65
C CYS A 59 -15.88 3.69 -8.05
N SER A 60 -15.32 2.70 -7.37
CA SER A 60 -14.01 2.14 -7.67
C SER A 60 -14.16 0.87 -8.50
N SER A 61 -13.44 0.80 -9.62
CA SER A 61 -13.41 -0.41 -10.47
C SER A 61 -12.33 -1.39 -10.04
N SER A 62 -11.37 -0.94 -9.23
CA SER A 62 -10.37 -1.78 -8.58
C SER A 62 -10.82 -2.25 -7.20
N LYS A 63 -10.04 -3.17 -6.60
CA LYS A 63 -10.19 -3.55 -5.18
C LYS A 63 -10.19 -2.31 -4.29
N LYS A 64 -11.01 -2.34 -3.23
CA LYS A 64 -11.04 -1.28 -2.21
C LYS A 64 -9.67 -1.14 -1.54
N LEU A 65 -9.20 0.10 -1.38
CA LEU A 65 -8.03 0.41 -0.57
C LEU A 65 -8.33 0.28 0.93
N PHE A 66 -9.57 0.62 1.32
CA PHE A 66 -10.04 0.57 2.70
C PHE A 66 -11.45 -0.01 2.75
N ALA A 67 -11.77 -0.75 3.81
CA ALA A 67 -13.10 -1.32 3.99
C ALA A 67 -14.13 -0.27 4.45
N SER A 68 -13.70 0.68 5.28
CA SER A 68 -14.51 1.79 5.79
C SER A 68 -13.69 3.09 5.96
N LEU A 69 -14.38 4.23 6.14
CA LEU A 69 -13.72 5.50 6.48
C LEU A 69 -12.95 5.39 7.80
N GLU A 70 -13.53 4.70 8.79
CA GLU A 70 -12.90 4.50 10.09
C GLU A 70 -11.60 3.70 9.96
N ASP A 71 -11.56 2.66 9.13
CA ASP A 71 -10.34 1.89 8.87
C ASP A 71 -9.27 2.77 8.21
N CYS A 72 -9.67 3.58 7.23
CA CYS A 72 -8.78 4.54 6.58
C CYS A 72 -8.18 5.51 7.60
N GLU A 73 -9.01 6.12 8.45
CA GLU A 73 -8.58 7.07 9.48
C GLU A 73 -7.64 6.40 10.49
N LYS A 74 -7.99 5.22 10.99
CA LYS A 74 -7.18 4.45 11.93
C LYS A 74 -5.80 4.12 11.35
N ILE A 75 -5.72 3.76 10.07
CA ILE A 75 -4.46 3.38 9.42
C ILE A 75 -3.63 4.63 9.12
N CYS A 76 -4.20 5.57 8.36
CA CYS A 76 -3.46 6.69 7.78
C CYS A 76 -3.14 7.77 8.80
N ASN A 77 -4.02 8.03 9.76
CA ASN A 77 -3.79 9.00 10.83
C ASN A 77 -3.20 8.37 12.11
N SER A 78 -2.79 7.09 12.08
CA SER A 78 -2.04 6.50 13.19
C SER A 78 -0.74 7.25 13.47
N LYS A 79 -0.33 7.30 14.74
CA LYS A 79 0.96 7.90 15.16
C LYS A 79 2.14 7.32 14.38
N ARG A 80 2.12 6.01 14.12
CA ARG A 80 3.15 5.31 13.33
C ARG A 80 3.21 5.81 11.89
N HIS A 81 2.05 6.01 11.25
CA HIS A 81 1.97 6.45 9.87
C HIS A 81 2.38 7.92 9.72
N THR A 82 1.90 8.78 10.61
CA THR A 82 2.22 10.21 10.65
C THR A 82 3.72 10.44 10.85
N ARG A 83 4.37 9.69 11.75
CA ARG A 83 5.83 9.75 11.94
C ARG A 83 6.60 9.36 10.67
N ARG A 84 6.19 8.29 9.98
CA ARG A 84 6.82 7.88 8.73
C ARG A 84 6.69 8.93 7.64
N ARG A 85 5.50 9.52 7.47
CA ARG A 85 5.29 10.61 6.51
C ARG A 85 6.16 11.84 6.83
N ALA A 86 6.23 12.23 8.10
CA ALA A 86 7.08 13.34 8.53
C ALA A 86 8.60 13.09 8.35
N GLN A 87 9.02 11.82 8.31
CA GLN A 87 10.41 11.45 7.98
C GLN A 87 10.69 11.54 6.47
N ILE A 88 9.73 11.11 5.65
CA ILE A 88 9.83 11.20 4.18
C ILE A 88 9.89 12.68 3.75
N SER A 89 9.06 13.56 4.33
CA SER A 89 9.04 14.99 3.99
C SER A 89 10.29 15.78 4.41
N LYS A 90 11.24 15.16 5.13
CA LYS A 90 12.52 15.78 5.52
C LYS A 90 13.70 15.34 4.66
N THR A 91 13.48 14.39 3.76
CA THR A 91 14.47 13.95 2.76
C THR A 91 14.22 14.72 1.47
#